data_AF-A0A0Q4TX42-F1
#
_entry.id   AF-A0A0Q4TX42-F1
#
_cell.length_a   1.000
_cell.length_b   1.000
_cell.length_c   1.000
_cell.angle_alpha   90.00
_cell.angle_beta   90.00
_cell.angle_gamma   90.00
#
_symmetry.space_group_name_H-M   'P 1'
#
loop_
_entity.id
_entity.type
_entity.pdbx_description
1 polymer ?
#
loop_
_entity_poly.entity_id
_entity_poly.type
_entity_poly.pdbx_seq_one_letter_code
_entity_poly.pdbx_strand_id
1 'polypeptide(L)'
;MAGSEQPETGQAAEKASSIHRLAAVTFDEDSIGRGNPDQEHERAIAIFDILEENHFSIPGREGPYALTLGLVENKLSFAIRRQDGEPVMTHLLSLTPFRRVIRDYEMICESYYNAIKTASPTQIEAIDMGRRGLHNEASELLRQRLEGKVDLDHDTARRLFTLVFALHWKA
;
A
#
# COMPACT_ATOMS: atom_id res chain seq x y z
N MET A 1 -21.68 -24.14 36.03
CA MET A 1 -20.79 -22.96 36.00
C MET A 1 -19.56 -23.40 35.22
N ALA A 2 -19.58 -23.30 33.89
CA ALA A 2 -19.03 -22.17 33.12
C ALA A 2 -17.52 -22.04 33.39
N GLY A 3 -16.60 -22.16 32.44
CA GLY A 3 -16.64 -22.37 31.00
C GLY A 3 -15.19 -22.16 30.57
N SER A 4 -14.52 -23.22 30.11
CA SER A 4 -13.13 -23.18 29.71
C SER A 4 -13.00 -22.46 28.35
N GLU A 5 -12.42 -21.27 28.37
CA GLU A 5 -12.03 -20.53 27.17
C GLU A 5 -10.91 -21.30 26.44
N GLN A 6 -11.20 -21.71 25.20
CA GLN A 6 -10.20 -22.23 24.27
C GLN A 6 -9.47 -21.06 23.60
N PRO A 7 -8.18 -21.20 23.27
CA PRO A 7 -7.43 -20.15 22.58
C PRO A 7 -7.87 -20.04 21.11
N GLU A 8 -8.00 -18.82 20.61
CA GLU A 8 -8.42 -18.43 19.26
C GLU A 8 -7.35 -18.74 18.18
N THR A 9 -6.98 -20.01 17.99
CA THR A 9 -5.95 -20.42 17.01
C THR A 9 -6.45 -20.58 15.56
N GLY A 10 -7.74 -20.33 15.27
CA GLY A 10 -8.34 -20.61 13.95
C GLY A 10 -8.18 -19.52 12.90
N GLN A 11 -8.08 -18.24 13.29
CA GLN A 11 -8.21 -17.11 12.35
C GLN A 11 -6.92 -16.83 11.55
N ALA A 12 -5.75 -17.06 12.13
CA ALA A 12 -4.47 -16.85 11.44
C ALA A 12 -4.21 -17.90 10.33
N ALA A 13 -4.67 -19.14 10.53
CA ALA A 13 -4.51 -20.23 9.57
C ALA A 13 -5.46 -20.10 8.36
N GLU A 14 -6.70 -19.63 8.57
CA GLU A 14 -7.64 -19.32 7.48
C GLU A 14 -7.18 -18.12 6.64
N LYS A 15 -6.65 -17.06 7.28
CA LYS A 15 -6.05 -15.93 6.55
C LYS A 15 -4.93 -16.44 5.63
N ALA A 16 -4.01 -17.27 6.13
CA ALA A 16 -2.91 -17.84 5.34
C ALA A 16 -3.36 -18.68 4.13
N SER A 17 -4.59 -19.19 4.15
CA SER A 17 -5.17 -20.06 3.11
C SER A 17 -5.94 -19.33 2.00
N SER A 18 -6.20 -18.03 2.10
CA SER A 18 -6.93 -17.32 1.04
C SER A 18 -6.09 -17.21 -0.24
N ILE A 19 -6.63 -17.70 -1.36
CA ILE A 19 -5.99 -17.65 -2.68
C ILE A 19 -6.05 -16.26 -3.34
N HIS A 20 -6.79 -15.32 -2.77
CA HIS A 20 -6.99 -13.96 -3.29
C HIS A 20 -6.30 -12.92 -2.41
N ARG A 21 -4.99 -13.09 -2.18
CA ARG A 21 -4.22 -12.20 -1.33
C ARG A 21 -2.74 -12.08 -1.71
N LEU A 22 -2.12 -11.05 -1.17
CA LEU A 22 -0.68 -10.89 -1.03
C LEU A 22 -0.21 -11.61 0.24
N ALA A 23 0.81 -12.47 0.09
CA ALA A 23 1.55 -13.10 1.17
C ALA A 23 2.92 -12.44 1.41
N ALA A 24 3.39 -11.62 0.48
CA ALA A 24 4.60 -10.81 0.65
C ALA A 24 4.50 -9.51 -0.14
N VAL A 25 5.03 -8.43 0.43
CA VAL A 25 5.23 -7.15 -0.25
C VAL A 25 6.67 -6.70 0.00
N THR A 26 7.38 -6.40 -1.08
CA THR A 26 8.80 -6.00 -1.06
C THR A 26 9.02 -4.83 -2.01
N PHE A 27 10.19 -4.21 -1.93
CA PHE A 27 10.63 -3.18 -2.87
C PHE A 27 11.83 -3.67 -3.66
N ASP A 28 11.93 -3.23 -4.91
CA ASP A 28 13.13 -3.33 -5.71
C ASP A 28 14.16 -2.31 -5.20
N GLU A 29 15.15 -2.76 -4.43
CA GLU A 29 16.12 -1.88 -3.76
C GLU A 29 16.99 -1.09 -4.75
N ASP A 30 17.13 -1.55 -6.00
CA ASP A 30 17.89 -0.86 -7.04
C ASP A 30 17.17 0.40 -7.55
N SER A 31 15.84 0.39 -7.54
CA SER A 31 15.02 1.51 -8.01
C SER A 31 14.35 2.30 -6.89
N ILE A 32 14.19 1.69 -5.71
CA ILE A 32 13.53 2.27 -4.55
C ILE A 32 14.47 2.18 -3.35
N GLY A 33 15.07 3.32 -3.01
CA GLY A 33 15.93 3.43 -1.86
C GLY A 33 15.18 3.42 -0.53
N ARG A 34 15.93 3.13 0.54
CA ARG A 34 15.49 3.35 1.92
C ARG A 34 15.26 4.84 2.17
N GLY A 35 14.21 5.12 2.95
CA GLY A 35 13.88 6.43 3.50
C GLY A 35 14.57 6.71 4.84
N ASN A 36 14.15 7.79 5.48
CA ASN A 36 14.52 8.08 6.87
C ASN A 36 13.80 7.13 7.86
N PRO A 37 14.17 7.10 9.14
CA PRO A 37 13.59 6.17 10.11
C PRO A 37 12.06 6.23 10.22
N ASP A 38 11.46 7.42 10.19
CA ASP A 38 10.01 7.59 10.27
C ASP A 38 9.33 7.02 9.01
N GLN A 39 9.90 7.25 7.84
CA GLN A 39 9.42 6.68 6.58
C GLN A 39 9.52 5.15 6.56
N GLU A 40 10.63 4.58 7.05
CA GLU A 40 10.77 3.12 7.14
C GLU A 40 9.80 2.52 8.16
N HIS A 41 9.51 3.24 9.24
CA HIS A 41 8.49 2.82 10.22
C HIS A 41 7.09 2.79 9.59
N GLU A 42 6.69 3.86 8.90
CA GLU A 42 5.41 3.91 8.17
C GLU A 42 5.33 2.84 7.07
N ARG A 43 6.43 2.57 6.34
CA ARG A 43 6.50 1.46 5.38
C ARG A 43 6.27 0.11 6.04
N ALA A 44 6.92 -0.14 7.18
CA ALA A 44 6.77 -1.39 7.91
C ALA A 44 5.34 -1.59 8.41
N ILE A 45 4.70 -0.54 8.93
CA ILE A 45 3.28 -0.55 9.33
C ILE A 45 2.39 -0.87 8.12
N ALA A 46 2.57 -0.17 6.99
CA ALA A 46 1.74 -0.40 5.82
C ALA A 46 1.93 -1.81 5.22
N ILE A 47 3.15 -2.36 5.21
CA ILE A 47 3.38 -3.76 4.80
C ILE A 47 2.69 -4.71 5.77
N PHE A 48 2.86 -4.52 7.07
CA PHE A 48 2.22 -5.35 8.09
C PHE A 48 0.70 -5.36 7.91
N ASP A 49 0.08 -4.19 7.78
CA ASP A 49 -1.36 -4.06 7.59
C ASP A 49 -1.86 -4.74 6.31
N ILE A 50 -1.09 -4.68 5.21
CA ILE A 50 -1.41 -5.42 3.98
C ILE A 50 -1.36 -6.92 4.26
N LEU A 51 -0.29 -7.41 4.88
CA LEU A 51 -0.12 -8.84 5.13
C LEU A 51 -1.11 -9.39 6.15
N GLU A 52 -1.65 -8.55 7.03
CA GLU A 52 -2.73 -8.90 7.93
C GLU A 52 -4.10 -8.95 7.23
N GLU A 53 -4.40 -7.98 6.36
CA GLU A 53 -5.70 -7.88 5.71
C GLU A 53 -5.56 -7.23 4.32
N ASN A 54 -5.78 -8.05 3.29
CA ASN A 54 -5.83 -7.57 1.92
C ASN A 54 -6.68 -8.47 1.02
N HIS A 55 -7.21 -7.87 -0.04
CA HIS A 55 -7.75 -8.55 -1.21
C HIS A 55 -6.86 -8.24 -2.42
N PHE A 56 -6.30 -9.29 -3.00
CA PHE A 56 -5.48 -9.20 -4.20
C PHE A 56 -5.74 -10.40 -5.09
N SER A 57 -6.46 -10.17 -6.18
CA SER A 57 -6.83 -11.23 -7.13
C SER A 57 -6.39 -10.88 -8.53
N ILE A 58 -6.04 -11.90 -9.31
CA ILE A 58 -5.72 -11.76 -10.74
C ILE A 58 -6.76 -12.59 -11.50
N PRO A 59 -7.48 -12.03 -12.48
CA PRO A 59 -8.49 -12.76 -13.23
C PRO A 59 -7.94 -14.07 -13.82
N GLY A 60 -8.63 -15.18 -13.54
CA GLY A 60 -8.27 -16.51 -14.02
C GLY A 60 -7.03 -17.14 -13.36
N ARG A 61 -6.54 -16.60 -12.24
CA ARG A 61 -5.38 -17.13 -11.53
C ARG A 61 -5.59 -17.17 -10.02
N GLU A 62 -5.07 -18.22 -9.40
CA GLU A 62 -5.09 -18.42 -7.96
C GLU A 62 -3.72 -18.08 -7.37
N GLY A 63 -3.74 -17.31 -6.27
CA GLY A 63 -2.58 -16.99 -5.46
C GLY A 63 -2.38 -18.02 -4.34
N PRO A 64 -1.82 -17.61 -3.18
CA PRO A 64 -1.43 -16.25 -2.82
C PRO A 64 -0.20 -15.76 -3.61
N TYR A 65 -0.03 -14.43 -3.68
CA TYR A 65 0.99 -13.78 -4.49
C TYR A 65 2.06 -13.08 -3.63
N ALA A 66 3.26 -12.94 -4.18
CA ALA A 66 4.29 -12.03 -3.70
C ALA A 66 4.38 -10.84 -4.67
N LEU A 67 4.33 -9.63 -4.12
CA LEU A 67 4.45 -8.38 -4.87
C LEU A 67 5.79 -7.72 -4.58
N THR A 68 6.51 -7.35 -5.64
CA THR A 68 7.64 -6.43 -5.58
C THR A 68 7.26 -5.14 -6.29
N LEU A 69 7.27 -4.03 -5.54
CA LEU A 69 7.08 -2.68 -6.07
C LEU A 69 8.43 -2.13 -6.53
N GLY A 70 8.45 -1.45 -7.68
CA GLY A 70 9.69 -0.91 -8.29
C GLY A 70 9.42 0.35 -9.12
N LEU A 71 10.49 1.00 -9.59
CA LEU A 71 10.43 2.05 -10.61
C LEU A 71 11.22 1.65 -11.85
N VAL A 72 10.55 1.64 -13.00
CA VAL A 72 11.18 1.36 -14.31
C VAL A 72 10.83 2.50 -15.27
N GLU A 73 11.82 3.26 -15.72
CA GLU A 73 11.63 4.41 -16.63
C GLU A 73 10.53 5.39 -16.15
N ASN A 74 10.53 5.76 -14.87
CA ASN A 74 9.49 6.60 -14.23
C ASN A 74 8.07 6.01 -14.25
N LYS A 75 7.94 4.69 -14.43
CA LYS A 75 6.69 3.94 -14.28
C LYS A 75 6.78 3.11 -13.01
N LEU A 76 5.68 3.06 -12.27
CA LEU A 76 5.52 2.19 -11.13
C LEU A 76 5.37 0.75 -11.60
N SER A 77 6.29 -0.11 -11.17
CA SER A 77 6.32 -1.53 -11.48
C SER A 77 5.64 -2.33 -10.38
N PHE A 78 4.70 -3.19 -10.77
CA PHE A 78 4.12 -4.24 -9.94
C PHE A 78 4.62 -5.58 -10.48
N ALA A 79 5.72 -6.09 -9.94
CA ALA A 79 6.23 -7.41 -10.27
C ALA A 79 5.55 -8.45 -9.38
N ILE A 80 4.74 -9.33 -9.98
CA ILE A 80 3.92 -10.29 -9.25
C ILE A 80 4.48 -11.71 -9.46
N ARG A 81 4.69 -12.42 -8.37
CA ARG A 81 5.18 -13.80 -8.32
C ARG A 81 4.25 -14.69 -7.50
N ARG A 82 4.35 -16.00 -7.70
CA ARG A 82 3.84 -16.99 -6.76
C ARG A 82 4.76 -17.08 -5.53
N GLN A 83 4.29 -17.74 -4.47
CA GLN A 83 5.09 -17.94 -3.25
C GLN A 83 6.35 -18.77 -3.45
N ASP A 84 6.37 -19.68 -4.42
CA ASP A 84 7.56 -20.44 -4.82
C ASP A 84 8.58 -19.60 -5.63
N GLY A 85 8.26 -18.34 -5.91
CA GLY A 85 9.08 -17.40 -6.66
C GLY A 85 8.81 -17.39 -8.17
N GLU A 86 7.90 -18.22 -8.69
CA GLU A 86 7.56 -18.25 -10.12
C GLU A 86 6.99 -16.90 -10.57
N PRO A 87 7.57 -16.23 -11.60
CA PRO A 87 7.02 -15.02 -12.16
C PRO A 87 5.62 -15.23 -12.75
N VAL A 88 4.65 -14.42 -12.33
CA VAL A 88 3.29 -14.46 -12.89
C VAL A 88 3.13 -13.42 -13.98
N MET A 89 3.42 -12.15 -13.65
CA MET A 89 3.37 -11.02 -14.59
C MET A 89 4.01 -9.78 -13.98
N THR A 90 4.22 -8.76 -14.80
CA THR A 90 4.63 -7.42 -14.34
C THR A 90 3.75 -6.37 -15.00
N HIS A 91 3.21 -5.45 -14.19
CA HIS A 91 2.48 -4.29 -14.69
C HIS A 91 3.30 -3.03 -14.50
N LEU A 92 3.46 -2.26 -15.58
CA LEU A 92 4.07 -0.93 -15.54
C LEU A 92 2.96 0.13 -15.63
N LEU A 93 2.79 0.89 -14.56
CA LEU A 93 1.82 1.97 -14.47
C LEU A 93 2.52 3.32 -14.65
N SER A 94 2.08 4.10 -15.63
CA SER A 94 2.52 5.48 -15.75
C SER A 94 2.18 6.25 -14.48
N LEU A 95 3.15 6.98 -13.93
CA LEU A 95 2.97 7.87 -12.78
C LEU A 95 2.31 9.21 -13.16
N THR A 96 2.22 9.55 -14.46
CA THR A 96 1.65 10.82 -14.92
C THR A 96 0.26 11.11 -14.34
N PRO A 97 -0.70 10.17 -14.30
CA PRO A 97 -2.02 10.41 -13.71
C PRO A 97 -1.96 10.71 -12.20
N PHE A 98 -0.94 10.20 -11.49
CA PHE A 98 -0.79 10.37 -10.04
C PHE A 98 -0.10 11.68 -9.66
N ARG A 99 0.51 12.40 -10.62
CA ARG A 99 1.31 13.62 -10.33
C ARG A 99 0.57 14.67 -9.51
N ARG A 100 -0.72 14.89 -9.78
CA ARG A 100 -1.53 15.87 -9.06
C ARG A 100 -1.67 15.46 -7.59
N VAL A 101 -2.21 14.27 -7.33
CA VAL A 101 -2.46 13.78 -5.97
C VAL A 101 -1.15 13.62 -5.20
N ILE A 102 -0.06 13.26 -5.88
CA ILE A 102 1.26 13.16 -5.25
C ILE A 102 1.74 14.52 -4.74
N ARG A 103 1.74 15.53 -5.61
CA ARG A 103 2.12 16.90 -5.25
C ARG A 103 1.22 17.48 -4.16
N ASP A 104 -0.09 17.26 -4.25
CA ASP A 104 -1.04 17.78 -3.28
C ASP A 104 -0.84 17.13 -1.89
N TYR A 105 -0.39 15.87 -1.87
CA TYR A 105 0.00 15.19 -0.64
C TYR A 105 1.33 15.69 -0.06
N GLU A 106 2.31 16.02 -0.89
CA GLU A 106 3.55 16.65 -0.40
C GLU A 106 3.24 17.96 0.33
N MET A 107 2.38 18.81 -0.27
CA MET A 107 1.95 20.07 0.34
C MET A 107 1.19 19.86 1.66
N ILE A 108 0.35 18.82 1.76
CA ILE A 108 -0.40 18.57 2.99
C ILE A 108 0.49 18.01 4.11
N CYS A 109 1.49 17.19 3.77
CA CYS A 109 2.47 16.67 4.72
C CYS A 109 3.35 17.79 5.29
N GLU A 110 3.79 18.73 4.44
CA GLU A 110 4.49 19.93 4.89
C GLU A 110 3.60 20.78 5.82
N SER A 111 2.32 20.98 5.43
CA SER A 111 1.35 21.68 6.25
C SER A 111 1.14 21.02 7.62
N TYR A 112 1.06 19.68 7.65
CA TYR A 112 0.96 18.89 8.88
C TYR A 112 2.18 19.10 9.77
N TYR A 113 3.39 18.98 9.22
CA TYR A 113 4.63 19.15 9.97
C TYR A 113 4.79 20.55 10.58
N ASN A 114 4.30 21.57 9.88
CA ASN A 114 4.24 22.93 10.42
C ASN A 114 3.15 23.06 11.51
N ALA A 115 1.98 22.45 11.29
CA ALA A 115 0.85 22.53 12.20
C ALA A 115 1.11 21.84 13.55
N ILE A 116 1.76 20.67 13.59
CA ILE A 116 2.03 19.97 14.86
C ILE A 116 2.89 20.77 15.85
N LYS A 117 3.60 21.81 15.38
CA LYS A 117 4.45 22.66 16.22
C LYS A 117 3.66 23.77 16.92
N THR A 118 2.62 24.31 16.28
CA THR A 118 1.99 25.58 16.72
C THR A 118 0.48 25.66 16.55
N ALA A 119 -0.15 24.75 15.79
CA ALA A 119 -1.57 24.81 15.46
C ALA A 119 -2.45 24.18 16.54
N SER A 120 -3.73 24.55 16.54
CA SER A 120 -4.71 23.95 17.44
C SER A 120 -5.04 22.50 17.03
N PRO A 121 -5.51 21.65 17.96
CA PRO A 121 -5.95 20.29 17.64
C PRO A 121 -6.96 20.23 16.48
N THR A 122 -7.91 21.17 16.43
CA THR A 122 -8.91 21.26 15.36
C THR A 122 -8.28 21.52 13.98
N GLN A 123 -7.22 22.34 13.92
CA GLN A 123 -6.50 22.60 12.67
C GLN A 123 -5.71 21.36 12.22
N ILE A 124 -5.08 20.65 13.16
CA ILE A 124 -4.36 19.40 12.88
C ILE A 124 -5.35 18.36 12.33
N GLU A 125 -6.51 18.21 12.96
CA GLU A 125 -7.56 17.29 12.51
C GLU A 125 -8.07 17.62 11.11
N ALA A 126 -8.26 18.91 10.79
CA ALA A 126 -8.66 19.33 9.44
C ALA A 126 -7.62 18.97 8.37
N ILE A 127 -6.32 19.12 8.69
CA ILE A 127 -5.22 18.70 7.81
C ILE A 127 -5.22 17.17 7.65
N ASP A 128 -5.41 16.43 8.73
CA ASP A 128 -5.48 14.97 8.69
C ASP A 128 -6.68 14.44 7.89
N MET A 129 -7.82 15.13 7.95
CA MET A 129 -8.96 14.83 7.07
C MET A 129 -8.61 15.03 5.60
N GLY A 130 -7.94 16.14 5.25
CA GLY A 130 -7.47 16.38 3.88
C GLY A 130 -6.47 15.32 3.42
N ARG A 131 -5.53 14.92 4.29
CA ARG A 131 -4.54 13.88 4.01
C ARG A 131 -5.20 12.53 3.70
N ARG A 132 -6.22 12.16 4.48
CA ARG A 132 -7.04 10.96 4.22
C ARG A 132 -7.82 11.06 2.90
N GLY A 133 -8.33 12.25 2.56
CA GLY A 133 -9.00 12.50 1.29
C GLY A 133 -8.09 12.22 0.08
N LEU A 134 -6.84 12.68 0.12
CA LEU A 134 -5.87 12.45 -0.96
C LEU A 134 -5.51 10.97 -1.11
N HIS A 135 -5.35 10.25 0.00
CA HIS A 135 -5.14 8.80 -0.03
C HIS A 135 -6.31 8.05 -0.66
N ASN A 136 -7.56 8.46 -0.37
CA ASN A 136 -8.75 7.86 -0.97
C ASN A 136 -8.87 8.15 -2.47
N GLU A 137 -8.56 9.38 -2.89
CA GLU A 137 -8.55 9.74 -4.31
C GLU A 137 -7.55 8.87 -5.08
N ALA A 138 -6.35 8.72 -4.52
CA ALA A 138 -5.30 7.98 -5.18
C ALA A 138 -5.47 6.46 -5.14
N SER A 139 -6.06 5.91 -4.08
CA SER A 139 -6.39 4.49 -4.02
C SER A 139 -7.42 4.13 -5.09
N GLU A 140 -8.42 4.99 -5.29
CA GLU A 140 -9.40 4.84 -6.36
C GLU A 140 -8.73 4.93 -7.74
N LEU A 141 -7.85 5.91 -7.95
CA LEU A 141 -7.07 6.00 -9.19
C LEU A 141 -6.22 4.73 -9.40
N LEU A 142 -5.54 4.22 -8.38
CA LEU A 142 -4.74 3.00 -8.48
C LEU A 142 -5.59 1.79 -8.90
N ARG A 143 -6.78 1.62 -8.31
CA ARG A 143 -7.74 0.59 -8.71
C ARG A 143 -8.14 0.71 -10.18
N GLN A 144 -8.50 1.90 -10.64
CA GLN A 144 -8.83 2.15 -12.05
C GLN A 144 -7.67 1.84 -13.00
N ARG A 145 -6.42 2.12 -12.60
CA ARG A 145 -5.23 1.79 -13.42
C ARG A 145 -4.95 0.28 -13.51
N LEU A 146 -5.39 -0.48 -12.52
CA LEU A 146 -5.24 -1.93 -12.40
C LEU A 146 -6.48 -2.72 -12.83
N GLU A 147 -7.59 -2.05 -13.12
CA GLU A 147 -8.84 -2.67 -13.57
C GLU A 147 -8.61 -3.67 -14.73
N GLY A 148 -9.20 -4.86 -14.60
CA GLY A 148 -9.04 -5.96 -15.53
C GLY A 148 -7.69 -6.71 -15.46
N LYS A 149 -6.74 -6.24 -14.65
CA LYS A 149 -5.41 -6.85 -14.47
C LYS A 149 -5.25 -7.44 -13.07
N VAL A 150 -5.57 -6.63 -12.07
CA VAL A 150 -5.54 -6.99 -10.65
C VAL A 150 -6.79 -6.39 -10.01
N ASP A 151 -7.54 -7.22 -9.30
CA ASP A 151 -8.64 -6.78 -8.46
C ASP A 151 -8.15 -6.56 -7.03
N LEU A 152 -8.43 -5.38 -6.51
CA LEU A 152 -8.04 -4.89 -5.19
C LEU A 152 -9.28 -4.33 -4.49
N ASP A 153 -9.40 -4.55 -3.19
CA ASP A 153 -10.30 -3.75 -2.37
C ASP A 153 -9.71 -2.33 -2.14
N HIS A 154 -10.53 -1.44 -1.57
CA HIS A 154 -10.13 -0.04 -1.35
C HIS A 154 -9.00 0.09 -0.34
N ASP A 155 -9.02 -0.70 0.73
CA ASP A 155 -8.05 -0.61 1.81
C ASP A 155 -6.67 -1.13 1.37
N THR A 156 -6.63 -2.21 0.60
CA THR A 156 -5.43 -2.74 -0.04
C THR A 156 -4.84 -1.71 -1.00
N ALA A 157 -5.67 -1.10 -1.85
CA ALA A 157 -5.21 -0.04 -2.75
C ALA A 157 -4.67 1.18 -1.99
N ARG A 158 -5.31 1.58 -0.88
CA ARG A 158 -4.87 2.69 -0.02
C ARG A 158 -3.53 2.41 0.65
N ARG A 159 -3.33 1.21 1.20
CA ARG A 159 -2.07 0.80 1.81
C ARG A 159 -0.96 0.66 0.77
N LEU A 160 -1.24 0.06 -0.39
CA LEU A 160 -0.29 0.01 -1.51
C LEU A 160 0.10 1.41 -1.98
N PHE A 161 -0.86 2.34 -2.06
CA PHE A 161 -0.55 3.71 -2.43
C PHE A 161 0.29 4.45 -1.37
N THR A 162 0.08 4.14 -0.08
CA THR A 162 0.96 4.64 1.00
C THR A 162 2.41 4.19 0.78
N LEU A 163 2.63 2.94 0.35
CA LEU A 163 3.96 2.45 -0.04
C LEU A 163 4.51 3.14 -1.30
N VAL A 164 3.66 3.44 -2.28
CA VAL A 164 4.04 4.17 -3.51
C VAL A 164 4.45 5.61 -3.22
N PHE A 165 3.86 6.25 -2.22
CA PHE A 165 4.26 7.59 -1.79
C PHE A 165 5.68 7.64 -1.24
N ALA A 166 6.10 6.60 -0.54
CA ALA A 166 7.46 6.49 -0.02
C ALA A 166 8.53 6.47 -1.13
N LEU A 167 8.11 6.29 -2.40
CA LEU A 167 8.97 6.24 -3.58
C LEU A 167 9.35 7.62 -4.12
N HIS A 168 8.52 8.64 -3.92
CA HIS A 168 8.70 9.94 -4.59
C HIS A 168 9.69 10.89 -3.89
N TRP A 169 10.22 10.52 -2.72
CA TRP A 169 11.14 11.38 -1.98
C TRP A 169 12.57 11.45 -2.57
N LYS A 170 12.87 10.68 -3.62
CA LYS A 170 14.13 10.79 -4.37
C LYS A 170 13.85 11.10 -5.83
N ALA A 171 13.54 12.36 -6.12
CA ALA A 171 13.76 12.98 -7.42
C ALA A 171 14.57 14.27 -7.22
#